data_AF-A0A395JNP5-F1
#
_entry.id   AF-A0A395JNP5-F1
#
_cell.length_a   1.000
_cell.length_b   1.000
_cell.length_c   1.000
_cell.angle_alpha   90.00
_cell.angle_beta   90.00
_cell.angle_gamma   90.00
#
_symmetry.space_group_name_H-M   'P 1'
#
loop_
_entity.id
_entity.type
_entity.pdbx_description
1 polymer ?
#
loop_
_entity_poly.entity_id
_entity_poly.type
_entity_poly.pdbx_seq_one_letter_code
_entity_poly.pdbx_strand_id
1 'polypeptide(L)'
;MNTSAALTSLSKYFFAMTLVFIACAAHAQNKVVVVPMSGDDLKPLANIITVAKANGDFNDPVEALMSITDASAANPYLVVIAPGEYTLTERLTMKPYVNVSGSGPEVTRLLGSFASSSQTFGTVVVATSNSRIENLTIQNTGSGANMSGIYGVFSDFTVSNVHILVEGNTDGTVYGMIIRVSSWTVSDSVIESVNEGAGDSYGIYGEYATSRLRAINTTVVAQTDPISVLGENCSFVFDSLTSISPLDSSCD
;
A
#
# COMPACT_ATOMS: atom_id res chain seq x y z
N MET A 1 -54.47 45.99 31.65
CA MET A 1 -54.07 45.87 30.24
C MET A 1 -53.05 44.75 30.10
N ASN A 2 -53.56 43.58 29.69
CA ASN A 2 -52.97 42.40 29.06
C ASN A 2 -51.45 42.17 29.08
N THR A 3 -50.98 41.35 30.03
CA THR A 3 -49.68 40.63 29.94
C THR A 3 -49.83 39.10 29.93
N SER A 4 -51.06 38.58 30.05
CA SER A 4 -51.34 37.13 30.08
C SER A 4 -51.49 36.48 28.70
N ALA A 5 -51.55 37.25 27.60
CA ALA A 5 -51.77 36.71 26.25
C ALA A 5 -50.46 36.41 25.47
N ALA A 6 -49.30 36.91 25.93
CA ALA A 6 -48.03 36.72 25.21
C ALA A 6 -47.30 35.42 25.58
N LEU A 7 -47.47 34.93 26.81
CA LEU A 7 -46.77 33.72 27.31
C LEU A 7 -47.39 32.40 26.83
N THR A 8 -48.65 32.40 26.40
CA THR A 8 -49.31 31.21 25.83
C THR A 8 -49.06 31.03 24.32
N SER A 9 -48.51 32.05 23.66
CA SER A 9 -48.08 31.97 22.25
C SER A 9 -46.67 31.37 22.14
N LEU A 10 -45.75 31.74 23.03
CA LEU A 10 -44.35 31.33 22.95
C LEU A 10 -44.13 29.83 23.28
N SER A 11 -44.97 29.24 24.13
CA SER A 11 -44.84 27.81 24.51
C SER A 11 -45.34 26.85 23.42
N LYS A 12 -46.24 27.29 22.53
CA LYS A 12 -46.77 26.46 21.44
C LYS A 12 -45.77 26.32 20.29
N TYR A 13 -44.97 27.34 20.02
CA TYR A 13 -43.92 27.27 19.00
C TYR A 13 -42.68 26.53 19.48
N PHE A 14 -42.36 26.61 20.78
CA PHE A 14 -41.22 25.85 21.32
C PHE A 14 -41.47 24.34 21.26
N PHE A 15 -42.69 23.88 21.58
CA PHE A 15 -43.04 22.45 21.52
C PHE A 15 -43.29 21.94 20.09
N ALA A 16 -43.75 22.80 19.18
CA ALA A 16 -43.90 22.45 17.76
C ALA A 16 -42.54 22.38 17.02
N MET A 17 -41.52 23.11 17.48
CA MET A 17 -40.18 23.09 16.88
C MET A 17 -39.34 21.90 17.34
N THR A 18 -39.57 21.36 18.55
CA THR A 18 -38.87 20.16 19.04
C THR A 18 -39.42 18.86 18.41
N LEU A 19 -40.69 18.85 17.99
CA LEU A 19 -41.32 17.69 17.34
C LEU A 19 -41.01 17.57 15.83
N VAL A 20 -40.42 18.59 15.20
CA VAL A 20 -40.02 18.57 13.78
C VAL A 20 -38.57 18.09 13.59
N PHE A 21 -37.78 17.93 14.66
CA PHE A 21 -36.41 17.39 14.59
C PHE A 21 -36.30 15.86 14.77
N ILE A 22 -37.41 15.12 14.91
CA ILE A 22 -37.40 13.67 15.20
C ILE A 22 -37.86 12.80 14.01
N ALA A 23 -38.03 13.34 12.82
CA ALA A 23 -38.46 12.55 11.65
C ALA A 23 -37.65 12.81 10.39
N CYS A 24 -36.31 12.73 10.48
CA CYS A 24 -35.48 12.33 9.34
C CYS A 24 -34.11 11.80 9.80
N ALA A 25 -34.10 10.87 10.76
CA ALA A 25 -33.02 9.90 10.84
C ALA A 25 -33.30 8.81 9.79
N ALA A 26 -33.34 9.22 8.51
CA ALA A 26 -33.56 8.33 7.40
C ALA A 26 -32.26 8.22 6.60
N HIS A 27 -31.83 6.96 6.52
CA HIS A 27 -30.87 6.39 5.59
C HIS A 27 -29.39 6.57 5.89
N ALA A 28 -28.85 5.49 6.46
CA ALA A 28 -27.52 4.97 6.19
C ALA A 28 -27.05 5.37 4.78
N GLN A 29 -25.96 6.13 4.72
CA GLN A 29 -25.19 6.20 3.50
C GLN A 29 -24.46 4.87 3.33
N ASN A 30 -25.16 3.88 2.76
CA ASN A 30 -24.50 2.79 2.06
C ASN A 30 -23.69 3.45 0.95
N LYS A 31 -22.40 3.66 1.19
CA LYS A 31 -21.48 4.10 0.15
C LYS A 31 -21.39 2.96 -0.86
N VAL A 32 -22.14 3.11 -1.95
CA VAL A 32 -22.04 2.20 -3.09
C VAL A 32 -20.69 2.46 -3.72
N VAL A 33 -19.75 1.53 -3.56
CA VAL A 33 -18.60 1.44 -4.46
C VAL A 33 -19.18 1.03 -5.81
N VAL A 34 -19.40 2.01 -6.69
CA VAL A 34 -19.86 1.74 -8.06
C VAL A 34 -18.67 1.23 -8.84
N VAL A 35 -18.44 -0.09 -8.80
CA VAL A 35 -17.77 -0.75 -9.92
C VAL A 35 -18.84 -0.87 -11.00
N PRO A 36 -18.67 -0.28 -12.19
CA PRO A 36 -19.66 -0.42 -13.25
C PRO A 36 -19.72 -1.90 -13.66
N MET A 37 -20.71 -2.62 -13.14
CA MET A 37 -21.09 -3.92 -13.62
C MET A 37 -22.38 -3.74 -14.40
N SER A 38 -22.29 -3.85 -15.73
CA SER A 38 -23.46 -3.83 -16.60
C SER A 38 -24.30 -5.09 -16.34
N GLY A 39 -25.53 -4.94 -15.85
CA GLY A 39 -26.52 -6.03 -15.76
C GLY A 39 -27.51 -5.87 -14.61
N ASP A 40 -28.73 -6.39 -14.80
CA ASP A 40 -29.85 -6.34 -13.83
C ASP A 40 -29.67 -7.29 -12.62
N ASP A 41 -28.59 -8.09 -12.59
CA ASP A 41 -28.17 -8.90 -11.44
C ASP A 41 -27.00 -8.21 -10.73
N LEU A 42 -27.30 -7.26 -9.85
CA LEU A 42 -26.32 -6.72 -8.90
C LEU A 42 -25.97 -7.80 -7.86
N LYS A 43 -25.23 -8.83 -8.26
CA LYS A 43 -24.52 -9.67 -7.30
C LYS A 43 -23.52 -8.76 -6.57
N PRO A 44 -23.48 -8.77 -5.22
CA PRO A 44 -22.40 -8.14 -4.50
C PRO A 44 -21.08 -8.62 -5.08
N LEU A 45 -20.11 -7.71 -5.24
CA LEU A 45 -18.75 -8.11 -5.56
C LEU A 45 -18.29 -9.07 -4.47
N ALA A 46 -17.99 -10.31 -4.84
CA ALA A 46 -17.41 -11.28 -3.92
C ALA A 46 -15.93 -10.93 -3.70
N ASN A 47 -15.42 -11.18 -2.49
CA ASN A 47 -14.00 -11.09 -2.12
C ASN A 47 -13.34 -9.71 -2.26
N ILE A 48 -14.12 -8.65 -2.07
CA ILE A 48 -13.56 -7.31 -1.86
C ILE A 48 -13.59 -7.00 -0.38
N ILE A 49 -12.43 -6.64 0.18
CA ILE A 49 -12.28 -6.17 1.55
C ILE A 49 -11.91 -4.69 1.50
N THR A 50 -12.62 -3.87 2.27
CA THR A 50 -12.36 -2.44 2.35
C THR A 50 -11.62 -2.09 3.64
N VAL A 51 -10.56 -1.29 3.50
CA VAL A 51 -9.81 -0.74 4.63
C VAL A 51 -9.99 0.77 4.63
N ALA A 52 -10.52 1.31 5.73
CA ALA A 52 -10.68 2.74 5.89
C ALA A 52 -10.63 3.12 7.36
N LYS A 53 -10.09 4.31 7.68
CA LYS A 53 -10.09 4.86 9.04
C LYS A 53 -11.50 4.94 9.67
N ALA A 54 -12.53 5.02 8.85
CA ALA A 54 -13.91 4.90 9.26
C ALA A 54 -14.74 4.22 8.16
N ASN A 55 -15.71 3.38 8.55
CA ASN A 55 -16.69 2.75 7.67
C ASN A 55 -16.12 1.78 6.61
N GLY A 56 -14.89 1.29 6.79
CA GLY A 56 -14.39 0.12 6.06
C GLY A 56 -14.71 -1.17 6.84
N ASP A 57 -14.53 -2.32 6.20
CA ASP A 57 -14.60 -3.63 6.86
C ASP A 57 -13.51 -3.75 7.94
N PHE A 58 -12.35 -3.14 7.68
CA PHE A 58 -11.24 -3.00 8.62
C PHE A 58 -10.75 -1.55 8.68
N ASN A 59 -10.08 -1.19 9.77
CA ASN A 59 -9.35 0.06 9.90
C ASN A 59 -7.81 -0.11 9.84
N ASP A 60 -7.34 -1.36 9.83
CA ASP A 60 -5.93 -1.75 9.73
C ASP A 60 -5.70 -2.65 8.49
N PRO A 61 -4.79 -2.28 7.57
CA PRO A 61 -4.42 -3.11 6.42
C PRO A 61 -3.88 -4.51 6.78
N VAL A 62 -3.18 -4.64 7.91
CA VAL A 62 -2.62 -5.91 8.38
C VAL A 62 -3.73 -6.85 8.81
N GLU A 63 -4.69 -6.37 9.61
CA GLU A 63 -5.84 -7.16 10.03
C GLU A 63 -6.69 -7.62 8.84
N ALA A 64 -6.87 -6.75 7.84
CA ALA A 64 -7.60 -7.05 6.61
C ALA A 64 -6.95 -8.19 5.80
N LEU A 65 -5.62 -8.22 5.69
CA LEU A 65 -4.94 -9.34 5.05
C LEU A 65 -5.00 -10.61 5.92
N MET A 66 -4.90 -10.48 7.23
CA MET A 66 -4.98 -11.63 8.14
C MET A 66 -6.34 -12.34 8.05
N SER A 67 -7.43 -11.60 7.85
CA SER A 67 -8.78 -12.18 7.77
C SER A 67 -9.02 -13.09 6.55
N ILE A 68 -8.21 -12.97 5.48
CA ILE A 68 -8.36 -13.76 4.25
C ILE A 68 -7.73 -15.14 4.44
N THR A 69 -8.50 -16.19 4.68
CA THR A 69 -7.94 -17.54 4.98
C THR A 69 -7.99 -18.52 3.81
N ASP A 70 -8.68 -18.21 2.72
CA ASP A 70 -9.03 -19.12 1.64
C ASP A 70 -8.70 -18.58 0.24
N ALA A 71 -7.78 -17.62 0.15
CA ALA A 71 -7.32 -17.07 -1.13
C ALA A 71 -6.70 -18.17 -2.01
N SER A 72 -7.14 -18.22 -3.26
CA SER A 72 -6.62 -19.16 -4.25
C SER A 72 -6.85 -18.62 -5.66
N ALA A 73 -6.31 -19.30 -6.68
CA ALA A 73 -6.57 -18.96 -8.07
C ALA A 73 -8.07 -18.96 -8.44
N ALA A 74 -8.87 -19.81 -7.78
CA ALA A 74 -10.32 -19.88 -7.97
C ALA A 74 -11.10 -18.93 -7.03
N ASN A 75 -10.42 -18.33 -6.06
CA ASN A 75 -10.99 -17.46 -5.03
C ASN A 75 -10.07 -16.25 -4.77
N PRO A 76 -9.86 -15.37 -5.78
CA PRO A 76 -8.98 -14.22 -5.62
C PRO A 76 -9.65 -13.14 -4.75
N TYR A 77 -8.83 -12.32 -4.11
CA TYR A 77 -9.28 -11.20 -3.27
C TYR A 77 -8.72 -9.87 -3.75
N LEU A 78 -9.49 -8.81 -3.53
CA LEU A 78 -9.04 -7.43 -3.66
C LEU A 78 -9.22 -6.70 -2.31
N VAL A 79 -8.12 -6.21 -1.75
CA VAL A 79 -8.12 -5.31 -0.60
C VAL A 79 -8.02 -3.88 -1.12
N VAL A 80 -9.06 -3.09 -0.89
CA VAL A 80 -9.11 -1.67 -1.28
C VAL A 80 -8.87 -0.80 -0.07
N ILE A 81 -7.80 -0.01 -0.09
CA ILE A 81 -7.41 0.90 0.98
C ILE A 81 -7.84 2.32 0.61
N ALA A 82 -8.77 2.87 1.39
CA ALA A 82 -9.25 4.23 1.23
C ALA A 82 -8.13 5.26 1.49
N PRO A 83 -8.31 6.54 1.08
CA PRO A 83 -7.35 7.59 1.37
C PRO A 83 -7.07 7.71 2.87
N GLY A 84 -5.80 7.92 3.20
CA GLY A 84 -5.33 8.06 4.57
C GLY A 84 -3.92 7.54 4.76
N GLU A 85 -3.37 7.86 5.93
CA GLU A 85 -2.11 7.35 6.42
C GLU A 85 -2.35 6.21 7.42
N TYR A 86 -1.80 5.04 7.13
CA TYR A 86 -1.96 3.83 7.93
C TYR A 86 -0.60 3.46 8.52
N THR A 87 -0.40 3.78 9.80
CA THR A 87 0.79 3.37 10.54
C THR A 87 0.70 1.89 10.86
N LEU A 88 1.66 1.13 10.35
CA LEU A 88 1.71 -0.31 10.53
C LEU A 88 2.52 -0.63 11.79
N THR A 89 1.93 -1.38 12.71
CA THR A 89 2.65 -1.91 13.89
C THR A 89 3.37 -3.22 13.57
N GLU A 90 2.96 -3.89 12.49
CA GLU A 90 3.57 -5.09 11.96
C GLU A 90 3.71 -4.98 10.44
N ARG A 91 4.64 -5.72 9.84
CA ARG A 91 4.83 -5.70 8.39
C ARG A 91 3.60 -6.24 7.65
N LEU A 92 3.24 -5.59 6.55
CA LEU A 92 2.17 -6.06 5.67
C LEU A 92 2.64 -7.30 4.92
N THR A 93 2.21 -8.47 5.35
CA THR A 93 2.57 -9.75 4.71
C THR A 93 1.50 -10.13 3.69
N MET A 94 1.83 -10.04 2.40
CA MET A 94 0.91 -10.36 1.31
C MET A 94 0.55 -11.85 1.29
N LYS A 95 -0.59 -12.16 0.67
CA LYS A 95 -1.07 -13.53 0.45
C LYS A 95 -1.18 -13.82 -1.06
N PRO A 96 -0.89 -15.05 -1.51
CA PRO A 96 -1.08 -15.40 -2.92
C PRO A 96 -2.52 -15.17 -3.36
N TYR A 97 -2.71 -14.68 -4.58
CA TYR A 97 -4.02 -14.35 -5.16
C TYR A 97 -4.77 -13.22 -4.44
N VAL A 98 -4.05 -12.40 -3.67
CA VAL A 98 -4.59 -11.18 -3.06
C VAL A 98 -3.91 -9.96 -3.68
N ASN A 99 -4.73 -9.05 -4.20
CA ASN A 99 -4.28 -7.75 -4.67
C ASN A 99 -4.60 -6.68 -3.63
N VAL A 100 -3.68 -5.76 -3.42
CA VAL A 100 -3.85 -4.57 -2.57
C VAL A 100 -3.82 -3.33 -3.45
N SER A 101 -4.87 -2.52 -3.38
CA SER A 101 -5.02 -1.31 -4.17
C SER A 101 -5.37 -0.13 -3.26
N GLY A 102 -4.55 0.92 -3.30
CA GLY A 102 -4.89 2.19 -2.65
C GLY A 102 -5.74 3.10 -3.54
N SER A 103 -5.95 4.32 -3.09
CA SER A 103 -6.71 5.35 -3.82
C SER A 103 -5.82 6.29 -4.66
N GLY A 104 -4.52 6.01 -4.72
CA GLY A 104 -3.49 6.79 -5.39
C GLY A 104 -2.27 7.00 -4.48
N PRO A 105 -1.05 7.06 -5.03
CA PRO A 105 0.18 7.23 -4.25
C PRO A 105 0.17 8.50 -3.38
N GLU A 106 -0.43 9.58 -3.87
CA GLU A 106 -0.51 10.86 -3.14
C GLU A 106 -1.47 10.86 -1.94
N VAL A 107 -2.37 9.87 -1.84
CA VAL A 107 -3.50 9.92 -0.90
C VAL A 107 -3.64 8.68 -0.02
N THR A 108 -3.02 7.56 -0.36
CA THR A 108 -2.99 6.34 0.46
C THR A 108 -1.54 6.02 0.81
N ARG A 109 -1.19 6.07 2.10
CA ARG A 109 0.19 5.84 2.58
C ARG A 109 0.22 4.74 3.63
N LEU A 110 1.07 3.74 3.42
CA LEU A 110 1.45 2.73 4.41
C LEU A 110 2.74 3.16 5.07
N LEU A 111 2.72 3.40 6.39
CA LEU A 111 3.84 3.94 7.13
C LEU A 111 4.43 2.88 8.06
N GLY A 112 5.66 2.47 7.80
CA GLY A 112 6.43 1.59 8.68
C GLY A 112 7.62 2.31 9.31
N SER A 113 8.05 1.80 10.46
CA SER A 113 9.30 2.19 11.11
C SER A 113 10.09 0.92 11.46
N PHE A 114 10.33 0.08 10.45
CA PHE A 114 10.89 -1.25 10.60
C PHE A 114 12.36 -1.24 10.19
N ALA A 115 13.23 -1.71 11.09
CA ALA A 115 14.63 -1.97 10.80
C ALA A 115 15.07 -3.24 11.54
N SER A 116 15.87 -4.09 10.89
CA SER A 116 16.35 -5.34 11.46
C SER A 116 17.60 -5.83 10.73
N SER A 117 18.44 -6.60 11.41
CA SER A 117 19.53 -7.33 10.75
C SER A 117 18.98 -8.40 9.79
N SER A 118 17.75 -8.88 10.00
CA SER A 118 17.04 -9.73 9.06
C SER A 118 16.22 -8.88 8.08
N GLN A 119 16.53 -9.01 6.78
CA GLN A 119 15.88 -8.25 5.71
C GLN A 119 14.34 -8.38 5.72
N THR A 120 13.81 -9.57 6.00
CA THR A 120 12.35 -9.79 6.08
C THR A 120 11.69 -9.03 7.24
N PHE A 121 12.41 -8.80 8.34
CA PHE A 121 11.85 -8.13 9.53
C PHE A 121 12.05 -6.62 9.51
N GLY A 122 12.93 -6.09 8.66
CA GLY A 122 13.14 -4.66 8.43
C GLY A 122 12.29 -4.07 7.30
N THR A 123 11.30 -4.81 6.79
CA THR A 123 10.52 -4.40 5.61
C THR A 123 9.11 -3.97 5.95
N VAL A 124 8.52 -3.07 5.16
CA VAL A 124 7.11 -2.67 5.30
C VAL A 124 6.19 -3.70 4.66
N VAL A 125 6.53 -4.19 3.47
CA VAL A 125 5.71 -5.15 2.73
C VAL A 125 6.53 -6.38 2.34
N VAL A 126 6.03 -7.55 2.74
CA VAL A 126 6.53 -8.84 2.26
C VAL A 126 5.64 -9.30 1.11
N ALA A 127 6.18 -9.27 -0.10
CA ALA A 127 5.48 -9.70 -1.31
C ALA A 127 5.45 -11.24 -1.44
N THR A 128 4.50 -11.74 -2.24
CA THR A 128 4.36 -13.18 -2.50
C THR A 128 3.85 -13.45 -3.92
N SER A 129 3.99 -14.67 -4.42
CA SER A 129 3.57 -15.05 -5.78
C SER A 129 2.09 -14.80 -6.04
N ASN A 130 1.76 -14.41 -7.27
CA ASN A 130 0.39 -14.12 -7.72
C ASN A 130 -0.29 -13.01 -6.90
N SER A 131 0.49 -12.04 -6.41
CA SER A 131 -0.04 -10.86 -5.72
C SER A 131 0.31 -9.57 -6.48
N ARG A 132 -0.50 -8.53 -6.25
CA ARG A 132 -0.26 -7.19 -6.80
C ARG A 132 -0.40 -6.14 -5.72
N ILE A 133 0.45 -5.13 -5.79
CA ILE A 133 0.34 -3.90 -4.98
C ILE A 133 0.24 -2.72 -5.94
N GLU A 134 -0.74 -1.86 -5.76
CA GLU A 134 -0.94 -0.72 -6.65
C GLU A 134 -1.56 0.53 -5.99
N ASN A 135 -1.34 1.69 -6.62
CA ASN A 135 -2.00 2.96 -6.32
C ASN A 135 -1.83 3.43 -4.86
N LEU A 136 -0.63 3.31 -4.30
CA LEU A 136 -0.35 3.74 -2.92
C LEU A 136 1.11 4.10 -2.72
N THR A 137 1.40 4.72 -1.58
CA THR A 137 2.77 4.95 -1.11
C THR A 137 3.12 3.94 -0.01
N ILE A 138 4.34 3.41 -0.07
CA ILE A 138 4.97 2.62 0.98
C ILE A 138 6.11 3.45 1.52
N GLN A 139 6.08 3.78 2.81
CA GLN A 139 7.14 4.52 3.47
C GLN A 139 7.75 3.71 4.60
N ASN A 140 9.08 3.63 4.65
CA ASN A 140 9.80 3.10 5.81
C ASN A 140 10.77 4.14 6.36
N THR A 141 10.66 4.45 7.65
CA THR A 141 11.55 5.40 8.36
C THR A 141 12.26 4.74 9.55
N GLY A 142 12.48 3.43 9.49
CA GLY A 142 13.28 2.68 10.47
C GLY A 142 14.71 3.22 10.62
N SER A 143 15.43 2.78 11.67
CA SER A 143 16.81 3.18 11.93
C SER A 143 17.60 2.08 12.64
N GLY A 144 18.94 2.18 12.62
CA GLY A 144 19.84 1.32 13.39
C GLY A 144 20.12 -0.08 12.83
N ALA A 145 19.48 -0.50 11.74
CA ALA A 145 19.79 -1.74 11.03
C ALA A 145 19.34 -1.66 9.55
N ASN A 146 19.27 -2.80 8.85
CA ASN A 146 18.80 -2.85 7.47
C ASN A 146 17.28 -2.59 7.41
N MET A 147 16.84 -1.94 6.34
CA MET A 147 15.42 -1.64 6.15
C MET A 147 15.03 -1.64 4.68
N SER A 148 13.77 -1.94 4.40
CA SER A 148 13.26 -1.87 3.04
C SER A 148 11.79 -1.49 2.91
N GLY A 149 11.39 -1.04 1.72
CA GLY A 149 9.99 -0.82 1.37
C GLY A 149 9.30 -2.15 1.06
N ILE A 150 9.83 -2.89 0.08
CA ILE A 150 9.31 -4.20 -0.34
C ILE A 150 10.41 -5.26 -0.28
N TYR A 151 10.06 -6.43 0.22
CA TYR A 151 10.88 -7.64 0.18
C TYR A 151 10.12 -8.78 -0.51
N GLY A 152 10.73 -9.40 -1.53
CA GLY A 152 10.16 -10.56 -2.23
C GLY A 152 11.20 -11.67 -2.41
N VAL A 153 10.84 -12.90 -2.06
CA VAL A 153 11.71 -14.08 -2.23
C VAL A 153 10.91 -15.28 -2.71
N PHE A 154 11.38 -15.96 -3.76
CA PHE A 154 10.63 -17.02 -4.46
C PHE A 154 9.20 -16.59 -4.81
N SER A 155 9.04 -15.33 -5.25
CA SER A 155 7.76 -14.64 -5.31
C SER A 155 7.55 -13.92 -6.64
N ASP A 156 6.57 -14.35 -7.42
CA ASP A 156 6.20 -13.69 -8.68
C ASP A 156 5.10 -12.64 -8.46
N PHE A 157 5.45 -11.36 -8.38
CA PHE A 157 4.52 -10.28 -8.02
C PHE A 157 4.61 -9.07 -8.95
N THR A 158 3.58 -8.22 -8.89
CA THR A 158 3.52 -6.97 -9.66
C THR A 158 3.36 -5.77 -8.75
N VAL A 159 4.08 -4.69 -9.06
CA VAL A 159 3.95 -3.38 -8.42
C VAL A 159 3.60 -2.37 -9.50
N SER A 160 2.56 -1.54 -9.30
CA SER A 160 2.12 -0.61 -10.35
C SER A 160 1.59 0.69 -9.76
N ASN A 161 2.05 1.84 -10.24
CA ASN A 161 1.66 3.15 -9.71
C ASN A 161 1.85 3.25 -8.18
N VAL A 162 3.04 2.86 -7.73
CA VAL A 162 3.42 2.89 -6.31
C VAL A 162 4.59 3.84 -6.13
N HIS A 163 4.54 4.63 -5.05
CA HIS A 163 5.71 5.35 -4.58
C HIS A 163 6.31 4.61 -3.39
N ILE A 164 7.53 4.10 -3.55
CA ILE A 164 8.29 3.44 -2.50
C ILE A 164 9.32 4.45 -1.99
N LEU A 165 9.16 4.88 -0.74
CA LEU A 165 10.04 5.84 -0.08
C LEU A 165 10.69 5.19 1.14
N VAL A 166 12.01 5.05 1.14
CA VAL A 166 12.74 4.40 2.22
C VAL A 166 13.82 5.37 2.70
N GLU A 167 13.61 5.91 3.90
CA GLU A 167 14.44 6.96 4.50
C GLU A 167 15.07 6.42 5.78
N GLY A 168 16.34 6.06 5.71
CA GLY A 168 17.09 5.54 6.85
C GLY A 168 18.08 6.55 7.41
N ASN A 169 18.37 6.39 8.69
CA ASN A 169 19.59 6.90 9.31
C ASN A 169 20.26 5.72 10.01
N THR A 170 21.07 4.99 9.25
CA THR A 170 21.57 3.69 9.68
C THR A 170 22.96 3.39 9.11
N ASP A 171 23.78 2.69 9.91
CA ASP A 171 25.03 2.10 9.44
C ASP A 171 24.77 0.80 8.64
N GLY A 172 23.54 0.29 8.67
CA GLY A 172 23.08 -0.80 7.81
C GLY A 172 22.65 -0.30 6.42
N THR A 173 22.05 -1.18 5.63
CA THR A 173 21.67 -0.87 4.26
C THR A 173 20.19 -0.53 4.13
N VAL A 174 19.89 0.50 3.36
CA VAL A 174 18.54 0.93 2.98
C VAL A 174 18.22 0.40 1.58
N TYR A 175 17.04 -0.20 1.39
CA TYR A 175 16.62 -0.74 0.10
C TYR A 175 15.21 -0.28 -0.26
N GLY A 176 14.99 0.21 -1.48
CA GLY A 176 13.63 0.46 -1.97
C GLY A 176 12.91 -0.88 -2.10
N MET A 177 13.49 -1.76 -2.90
CA MET A 177 13.05 -3.13 -3.09
C MET A 177 14.20 -4.12 -2.97
N ILE A 178 13.98 -5.22 -2.24
CA ILE A 178 14.87 -6.38 -2.19
C ILE A 178 14.16 -7.55 -2.85
N ILE A 179 14.77 -8.15 -3.86
CA ILE A 179 14.13 -9.19 -4.63
C ILE A 179 15.11 -10.34 -4.86
N ARG A 180 14.76 -11.53 -4.36
CA ARG A 180 15.62 -12.71 -4.48
C ARG A 180 14.90 -13.85 -5.19
N VAL A 181 15.53 -14.47 -6.18
CA VAL A 181 15.02 -15.69 -6.85
C VAL A 181 13.55 -15.58 -7.29
N SER A 182 13.18 -14.52 -8.01
CA SER A 182 11.79 -14.14 -8.27
C SER A 182 11.61 -13.51 -9.66
N SER A 183 10.43 -13.61 -10.30
CA SER A 183 10.01 -12.72 -11.39
C SER A 183 9.29 -11.51 -10.83
N TRP A 184 9.50 -10.33 -11.39
CA TRP A 184 8.65 -9.19 -11.05
C TRP A 184 8.51 -8.20 -12.19
N THR A 185 7.44 -7.43 -12.13
CA THR A 185 7.22 -6.26 -12.95
C THR A 185 6.86 -5.10 -12.05
N VAL A 186 7.64 -4.01 -12.11
CA VAL A 186 7.30 -2.71 -11.52
C VAL A 186 7.00 -1.78 -12.68
N SER A 187 5.83 -1.16 -12.67
CA SER A 187 5.46 -0.17 -13.68
C SER A 187 5.00 1.14 -13.06
N ASP A 188 5.22 2.24 -13.77
CA ASP A 188 4.63 3.55 -13.47
C ASP A 188 4.90 4.00 -12.03
N SER A 189 6.04 3.59 -11.48
CA SER A 189 6.34 3.70 -10.06
C SER A 189 7.56 4.58 -9.82
N VAL A 190 7.66 5.10 -8.61
CA VAL A 190 8.81 5.86 -8.14
C VAL A 190 9.39 5.13 -6.95
N ILE A 191 10.71 4.92 -6.97
CA ILE A 191 11.44 4.26 -5.88
C ILE A 191 12.54 5.21 -5.43
N GLU A 192 12.46 5.66 -4.19
CA GLU A 192 13.42 6.57 -3.57
C GLU A 192 13.99 5.92 -2.31
N SER A 193 15.30 5.74 -2.30
CA SER A 193 16.05 5.19 -1.16
C SER A 193 17.09 6.19 -0.71
N VAL A 194 16.96 6.68 0.52
CA VAL A 194 17.89 7.65 1.11
C VAL A 194 18.42 7.08 2.41
N ASN A 195 19.75 7.02 2.56
CA ASN A 195 20.39 6.73 3.83
C ASN A 195 21.18 7.96 4.28
N GLU A 196 20.78 8.59 5.37
CA GLU A 196 21.55 9.68 5.98
C GLU A 196 22.69 9.18 6.88
N GLY A 197 22.70 7.88 7.16
CA GLY A 197 23.76 7.21 7.93
C GLY A 197 24.98 6.86 7.08
N ALA A 198 25.88 6.06 7.65
CA ALA A 198 27.13 5.67 6.98
C ALA A 198 27.00 4.45 6.05
N GLY A 199 25.85 3.76 6.05
CA GLY A 199 25.62 2.57 5.25
C GLY A 199 25.11 2.86 3.83
N ASP A 200 24.96 1.80 3.03
CA ASP A 200 24.56 1.93 1.63
C ASP A 200 23.05 2.19 1.45
N SER A 201 22.70 2.74 0.28
CA SER A 201 21.32 2.89 -0.17
C SER A 201 21.15 2.37 -1.59
N TYR A 202 20.25 1.39 -1.74
CA TYR A 202 19.90 0.78 -3.02
C TYR A 202 18.44 1.06 -3.40
N GLY A 203 18.18 1.40 -4.66
CA GLY A 203 16.81 1.55 -5.15
C GLY A 203 16.15 0.18 -5.31
N ILE A 204 16.65 -0.59 -6.27
CA ILE A 204 16.27 -1.98 -6.49
C ILE A 204 17.50 -2.86 -6.34
N TYR A 205 17.41 -3.83 -5.43
CA TYR A 205 18.48 -4.78 -5.17
C TYR A 205 17.99 -6.19 -5.47
N GLY A 206 18.61 -6.81 -6.48
CA GLY A 206 18.29 -8.15 -6.95
C GLY A 206 19.37 -9.17 -6.58
N GLU A 207 18.98 -10.35 -6.06
CA GLU A 207 19.88 -11.49 -5.91
C GLU A 207 19.35 -12.76 -6.58
N TYR A 208 20.23 -13.48 -7.29
CA TYR A 208 19.94 -14.82 -7.83
C TYR A 208 18.63 -14.89 -8.62
N ALA A 209 18.34 -13.88 -9.46
CA ALA A 209 17.10 -13.82 -10.21
C ALA A 209 17.04 -14.97 -11.23
N THR A 210 16.10 -15.89 -11.04
CA THR A 210 15.88 -17.05 -11.94
C THR A 210 15.01 -16.71 -13.14
N SER A 211 14.50 -15.48 -13.21
CA SER A 211 13.50 -15.07 -14.18
C SER A 211 13.51 -13.55 -14.38
N ARG A 212 12.88 -13.08 -15.46
CA ARG A 212 13.08 -11.75 -16.05
C ARG A 212 12.53 -10.64 -15.16
N LEU A 213 13.39 -9.68 -14.79
CA LEU A 213 13.02 -8.52 -13.98
C LEU A 213 12.71 -7.33 -14.88
N ARG A 214 11.56 -6.66 -14.66
CA ARG A 214 11.08 -5.60 -15.55
C ARG A 214 10.70 -4.34 -14.80
N ALA A 215 11.34 -3.23 -15.14
CA ALA A 215 10.92 -1.89 -14.77
C ALA A 215 10.47 -1.11 -16.02
N ILE A 216 9.24 -0.61 -15.98
CA ILE A 216 8.58 0.03 -17.13
C ILE A 216 8.04 1.39 -16.67
N ASN A 217 8.50 2.49 -17.26
CA ASN A 217 8.09 3.83 -16.83
C ASN A 217 8.31 4.03 -15.31
N THR A 218 9.45 3.55 -14.82
CA THR A 218 9.80 3.57 -13.41
C THR A 218 10.98 4.51 -13.19
N THR A 219 10.87 5.37 -12.19
CA THR A 219 11.97 6.23 -11.74
C THR A 219 12.59 5.60 -10.50
N VAL A 220 13.92 5.48 -10.49
CA VAL A 220 14.65 4.90 -9.35
C VAL A 220 15.75 5.85 -8.93
N VAL A 221 15.72 6.23 -7.67
CA VAL A 221 16.62 7.18 -7.03
C VAL A 221 17.20 6.50 -5.80
N ALA A 222 18.52 6.40 -5.73
CA ALA A 222 19.22 5.96 -4.53
C ALA A 222 20.55 6.67 -4.39
N GLN A 223 21.02 6.84 -3.15
CA GLN A 223 22.27 7.54 -2.87
C GLN A 223 23.50 6.74 -3.30
N THR A 224 23.54 5.42 -3.06
CA THR A 224 24.63 4.55 -3.52
C THR A 224 24.34 4.10 -4.95
N ASP A 225 23.47 3.09 -5.11
CA ASP A 225 23.16 2.51 -6.42
C ASP A 225 21.65 2.39 -6.65
N PRO A 226 21.08 3.06 -7.66
CA PRO A 226 19.65 2.96 -7.97
C PRO A 226 19.27 1.54 -8.31
N ILE A 227 20.15 0.79 -8.97
CA ILE A 227 19.94 -0.62 -9.27
C ILE A 227 21.25 -1.36 -9.02
N SER A 228 21.17 -2.42 -8.21
CA SER A 228 22.27 -3.34 -7.96
C SER A 228 21.79 -4.78 -8.10
N VAL A 229 22.61 -5.62 -8.74
CA VAL A 229 22.27 -7.00 -9.09
C VAL A 229 23.44 -7.91 -8.80
N LEU A 230 23.22 -8.96 -8.02
CA LEU A 230 24.23 -9.96 -7.70
C LEU A 230 23.72 -11.39 -8.02
N GLY A 231 24.52 -12.17 -8.73
CA GLY A 231 24.31 -13.62 -8.91
C GLY A 231 24.12 -14.08 -10.35
N GLU A 232 24.30 -15.40 -10.55
CA GLU A 232 24.25 -16.05 -11.86
C GLU A 232 22.84 -16.07 -12.45
N ASN A 233 22.71 -15.86 -13.76
CA ASN A 233 21.44 -15.89 -14.55
C ASN A 233 20.45 -14.73 -14.32
N CYS A 234 20.86 -13.63 -13.70
CA CYS A 234 20.00 -12.47 -13.53
C CYS A 234 19.77 -11.73 -14.87
N SER A 235 18.51 -11.60 -15.32
CA SER A 235 18.18 -10.80 -16.51
C SER A 235 17.22 -9.66 -16.18
N PHE A 236 17.61 -8.43 -16.54
CA PHE A 236 16.79 -7.23 -16.39
C PHE A 236 16.43 -6.66 -17.76
N VAL A 237 15.18 -6.21 -17.89
CA VAL A 237 14.70 -5.47 -19.05
C VAL A 237 14.10 -4.16 -18.57
N PHE A 238 14.73 -3.06 -18.98
CA PHE A 238 14.25 -1.71 -18.75
C PHE A 238 13.63 -1.20 -20.05
N ASP A 239 12.31 -1.00 -20.06
CA ASP A 239 11.63 -0.38 -21.22
C ASP A 239 11.72 1.16 -21.14
N SER A 240 11.79 1.73 -19.92
CA SER A 240 12.18 3.12 -19.64
C SER A 240 12.53 3.30 -18.16
N LEU A 241 13.82 3.52 -17.88
CA LEU A 241 14.36 3.75 -16.54
C LEU A 241 15.03 5.13 -16.49
N THR A 242 14.67 5.94 -15.49
CA THR A 242 15.43 7.14 -15.15
C THR A 242 16.22 6.84 -13.88
N SER A 243 17.54 6.72 -14.02
CA SER A 243 18.50 6.55 -12.91
C SER A 243 19.36 7.80 -12.80
N ILE A 244 19.64 8.25 -11.58
CA ILE A 244 20.53 9.40 -11.32
C ILE A 244 22.00 9.00 -11.08
N SER A 245 22.31 7.71 -11.02
CA SER A 245 23.67 7.16 -10.81
C SER A 245 23.97 5.97 -11.75
N PRO A 246 25.25 5.58 -11.91
CA PRO A 246 25.66 4.50 -12.80
C PRO A 246 24.97 3.18 -12.45
N LEU A 247 24.64 2.38 -13.46
CA LEU A 247 24.16 1.02 -13.27
C LEU A 247 25.37 0.11 -13.00
N ASP A 248 25.38 -0.59 -11.86
CA ASP A 248 26.28 -1.72 -11.66
C ASP A 248 25.49 -3.02 -11.89
N SER A 249 25.78 -3.68 -13.01
CA SER A 249 25.17 -4.94 -13.41
C SER A 249 26.25 -6.00 -13.60
N SER A 250 26.83 -6.49 -12.50
CA SER A 250 27.63 -7.72 -12.52
C SER A 250 26.70 -8.93 -12.66
N CYS A 251 26.16 -9.13 -13.86
CA CYS A 251 25.49 -10.36 -14.26
C CYS A 251 26.51 -11.19 -15.07
N ASP A 252 27.07 -12.22 -14.44
CA ASP A 252 27.84 -13.27 -15.14
C ASP A 252 26.93 -14.43 -15.57
#